data_AF-A0A9N9TBQ3-F1
#
_entry.id   AF-A0A9N9TBQ3-F1
#
_cell.length_a   1.000
_cell.length_b   1.000
_cell.length_c   1.000
_cell.angle_alpha   90.00
_cell.angle_beta   90.00
_cell.angle_gamma   90.00
#
_symmetry.space_group_name_H-M   'P 1'
#
loop_
_entity.id
_entity.type
_entity.pdbx_description
1 polymer ?
#
loop_
_entity_poly.entity_id
_entity_poly.type
_entity_poly.pdbx_seq_one_letter_code
_entity_poly.pdbx_strand_id
1 'polypeptide(L)' 'MFLTNVLLKRVKSKQIMVQMESVVSGHTFNKIRDRLADKLEVIRFDPYIMQESLYKEKKKIRSM' A
#
# COMPACT_ATOMS: atom_id res chain seq x y z
N MET A 1 37.65 -11.84 12.06
CA MET A 1 36.52 -10.97 12.46
C MET A 1 35.22 -11.66 12.06
N PHE A 2 34.36 -11.99 13.02
CA PHE A 2 33.05 -12.56 12.74
C PHE A 2 32.04 -11.41 12.55
N LEU A 3 31.74 -11.08 11.29
CA LEU A 3 30.63 -10.18 10.97
C LEU A 3 29.33 -10.92 11.30
N THR A 4 28.72 -10.58 12.43
CA THR A 4 27.45 -11.18 12.86
C THR A 4 26.30 -10.68 11.98
N ASN A 5 25.28 -11.51 11.78
CA ASN A 5 24.10 -11.20 10.95
C ASN A 5 23.35 -9.91 11.36
N VAL A 6 23.58 -9.43 12.58
CA VAL A 6 23.03 -8.16 13.09
C VAL A 6 23.57 -6.96 12.30
N LEU A 7 24.86 -6.97 11.96
CA LEU A 7 25.53 -5.87 11.22
C LEU A 7 25.14 -5.83 9.74
N LEU A 8 24.69 -6.97 9.18
CA LEU A 8 24.29 -7.11 7.78
C LEU A 8 22.77 -6.94 7.56
N LYS A 9 22.01 -6.64 8.62
CA LYS A 9 20.54 -6.55 8.53
C LYS A 9 20.13 -5.28 7.78
N ARG A 10 19.46 -5.46 6.63
CA ARG A 10 18.84 -4.33 5.90
C ARG A 10 17.77 -3.65 6.76
N VAL A 11 17.91 -2.33 6.90
CA VAL A 11 16.93 -1.48 7.57
C VAL A 11 15.61 -1.52 6.78
N LYS A 12 14.51 -1.83 7.46
CA LYS A 12 13.17 -1.83 6.86
C LYS A 12 12.70 -0.37 6.71
N SER A 13 12.10 -0.06 5.57
CA SER A 13 11.51 1.25 5.34
C SER A 13 10.34 1.55 6.26
N LYS A 14 10.17 2.80 6.65
CA LYS A 14 9.02 3.26 7.43
C LYS A 14 7.72 3.21 6.61
N GLN A 15 7.81 3.58 5.34
CA GLN A 15 6.67 3.69 4.42
C GLN A 15 6.66 2.59 3.37
N ILE A 16 5.45 2.21 2.95
CA ILE A 16 5.22 1.24 1.89
C ILE A 16 4.22 1.80 0.88
N MET A 17 4.43 1.44 -0.39
CA MET A 17 3.50 1.75 -1.46
C MET A 17 2.53 0.57 -1.64
N VAL A 18 1.25 0.86 -1.60
CA VAL A 18 0.17 -0.11 -1.72
C VAL A 18 -0.72 0.23 -2.91
N GLN A 19 -1.27 -0.81 -3.53
CA GLN A 19 -2.28 -0.68 -4.57
C GLN A 19 -3.66 -0.73 -3.91
N MET A 20 -4.42 0.32 -4.12
CA MET A 20 -5.82 0.44 -3.76
C MET A 20 -6.65 -0.03 -4.96
N GLU A 21 -7.76 -0.70 -4.69
CA GLU A 21 -8.71 -1.20 -5.71
C GLU A 21 -10.13 -0.80 -5.33
N SER A 22 -10.89 -0.30 -6.31
CA SER A 22 -12.32 -0.02 -6.18
C SER A 22 -13.07 -1.32 -5.97
N VAL A 23 -13.94 -1.36 -4.96
CA VAL A 23 -14.77 -2.54 -4.67
C VAL A 23 -15.74 -2.86 -5.81
N VAL A 24 -16.13 -1.85 -6.60
CA VAL A 24 -17.18 -1.98 -7.61
C VAL A 24 -16.61 -2.23 -9.01
N SER A 25 -15.70 -1.38 -9.49
CA SER A 25 -15.19 -1.47 -10.88
C SER A 25 -13.88 -2.22 -11.04
N GLY A 26 -13.12 -2.43 -9.95
CA GLY A 26 -11.74 -2.91 -10.03
C GLY A 26 -10.73 -1.86 -10.52
N HIS A 27 -11.10 -0.58 -10.67
CA HIS A 27 -10.13 0.49 -10.91
C HIS A 27 -9.08 0.51 -9.81
N THR A 28 -7.80 0.67 -10.18
CA THR A 28 -6.71 0.67 -9.20
C THR A 28 -5.91 1.95 -9.21
N PHE A 29 -5.39 2.32 -8.04
CA PHE A 29 -4.44 3.42 -7.91
C PHE A 29 -3.45 3.15 -6.78
N ASN A 30 -2.33 3.87 -6.76
CA ASN A 30 -1.29 3.67 -5.76
C ASN A 30 -1.40 4.71 -4.63
N LYS A 31 -1.20 4.26 -3.39
CA LYS A 31 -1.14 5.14 -2.21
C LYS A 31 0.04 4.74 -1.33
N ILE A 32 0.59 5.71 -0.59
CA ILE A 32 1.64 5.46 0.39
C ILE A 32 0.99 5.37 1.77
N ARG A 33 1.43 4.40 2.58
CA ARG A 33 1.04 4.26 3.98
C ARG A 33 2.21 3.88 4.86
N ASP A 34 2.04 4.09 6.15
CA ASP A 34 3.00 3.60 7.15
C ASP A 34 2.92 2.08 7.27
N ARG A 35 4.09 1.45 7.42
CA ARG A 35 4.23 -0.02 7.45
C ARG A 35 3.47 -0.68 8.59
N LEU A 36 3.37 0.00 9.74
CA LEU A 36 2.72 -0.49 10.95
C LEU A 36 1.25 -0.10 11.05
N ALA A 37 0.73 0.68 10.10
CA ALA A 37 -0.67 1.09 10.09
C ALA A 37 -1.57 -0.05 9.58
N ASP A 38 -2.85 0.03 9.96
CA ASP A 38 -3.90 -0.85 9.46
C ASP A 38 -4.15 -0.67 7.96
N LYS A 39 -4.91 -1.60 7.38
CA LYS A 39 -5.31 -1.54 5.97
C LYS A 39 -6.15 -0.29 5.72
N LEU A 40 -5.82 0.42 4.65
CA LEU A 40 -6.55 1.63 4.26
C LEU A 40 -7.85 1.29 3.53
N GLU A 41 -8.90 2.02 3.90
CA GLU A 41 -10.15 2.13 3.15
C GLU A 41 -10.41 3.61 2.86
N VAL A 42 -10.68 3.95 1.60
CA VAL A 42 -10.79 5.34 1.16
C VAL A 42 -11.96 5.48 0.20
N ILE A 43 -12.80 6.48 0.40
CA ILE A 43 -13.83 6.85 -0.57
C ILE A 43 -13.19 7.77 -1.60
N ARG A 44 -13.30 7.41 -2.89
CA ARG A 44 -12.77 8.21 -3.99
C ARG A 44 -13.65 8.06 -5.22
N PHE A 45 -13.66 9.09 -6.06
CA PHE A 45 -14.27 9.03 -7.37
C PHE A 45 -13.70 7.89 -8.22
N ASP A 46 -14.59 7.06 -8.76
CA ASP A 46 -14.31 5.99 -9.68
C ASP A 46 -14.63 6.43 -11.12
N PRO A 47 -13.61 6.54 -12.00
CA PRO A 47 -13.83 6.97 -13.38
C PRO A 47 -14.75 6.06 -14.19
N TYR A 48 -14.83 4.76 -13.86
CA TYR A 48 -15.65 3.82 -14.65
C TYR A 48 -17.15 3.92 -14.32
N ILE A 49 -17.48 4.24 -13.08
CA ILE A 49 -18.87 4.35 -12.61
C ILE A 49 -19.33 5.82 -12.61
N MET A 50 -18.39 6.75 -12.72
CA MET A 50 -18.60 8.20 -12.59
C MET A 50 -19.28 8.58 -11.27
N GLN A 51 -18.98 7.82 -10.20
CA GLN A 51 -19.50 8.03 -8.85
C GLN A 51 -18.40 7.78 -7.82
N GLU A 52 -18.64 8.21 -6.58
CA GLU A 52 -17.76 7.85 -5.48
C GLU A 52 -17.91 6.38 -5.10
N SER A 53 -16.77 5.69 -5.03
CA SER A 53 -16.69 4.28 -4.65
C SER A 53 -15.72 4.10 -3.49
N LEU A 54 -15.94 3.03 -2.73
CA LEU A 54 -15.00 2.60 -1.71
C LEU A 54 -13.82 1.88 -2.36
N TYR A 55 -12.62 2.31 -2.02
CA TYR A 55 -11.38 1.66 -2.40
C TYR A 55 -10.76 0.95 -1.20
N LYS A 56 -10.35 -0.29 -1.40
CA LYS A 56 -9.67 -1.13 -0.39
C LYS A 56 -8.24 -1.44 -0.81
N GLU A 57 -7.38 -1.61 0.18
CA GLU A 57 -6.01 -2.08 -0.06
C GLU A 57 -6.00 -3.53 -0.58
N LYS A 58 -5.51 -3.73 -1.81
CA LYS A 58 -5.40 -5.05 -2.44
C LYS A 58 -4.07 -5.72 -2.10
N LYS A 59 -2.97 -5.05 -2.44
CA LYS A 59 -1.61 -5.59 -2.29
C LYS A 59 -0.57 -4.52 -2.04
N LYS A 60 0.50 -4.91 -1.36
CA LYS A 60 1.73 -4.13 -1.29
C LYS A 60 2.50 -4.23 -2.60
N ILE A 61 2.91 -3.09 -3.16
CA ILE A 61 3.75 -3.03 -4.36
C ILE A 61 5.22 -3.08 -3.98
N ARG A 62 5.68 -2.11 -3.19
CA ARG A 62 7.09 -2.02 -2.79
C ARG A 62 7.27 -1.38 -1.42
N SER A 63 8.42 -1.68 -0.80
CA SER A 63 8.94 -0.89 0.31
C SER A 63 9.61 0.35 -0.29
N MET A 64 9.33 1.54 0.24
CA MET A 64 9.96 2.77 -0.22
C MET A 64 11.37 2.92 0.34
#